data_AF-A0A562C6Q1-F1
#
_entry.id   AF-A0A562C6Q1-F1
#
_cell.length_a   1.000
_cell.length_b   1.000
_cell.length_c   1.000
_cell.angle_alpha   90.00
_cell.angle_beta   90.00
_cell.angle_gamma   90.00
#
_symmetry.space_group_name_H-M   'P 1'
#
loop_
_entity.id
_entity.type
_entity.pdbx_description
1 polymer ?
#
loop_
_entity_poly.entity_id
_entity_poly.type
_entity_poly.pdbx_seq_one_letter_code
_entity_poly.pdbx_strand_id
1 'polypeptide(L)' 'HCMSVSLGLGGDGLGTAWGLQLATSMLHDAGFGDVRKIDVAADPVNAYLACRK' A
#
# COMPACT_ATOMS: atom_id res chain seq x y z
N HIS A 1 -16.12 -2.09 -1.50
CA HIS A 1 -16.45 -2.03 -0.06
C HIS A 1 -15.23 -1.89 0.89
N CYS A 2 -14.00 -1.70 0.40
CA CYS A 2 -12.80 -1.74 1.26
C CYS A 2 -12.78 -0.66 2.35
N MET A 3 -13.09 0.59 2.00
CA MET A 3 -13.10 1.70 2.95
C MET A 3 -14.20 1.55 4.01
N SER A 4 -15.45 1.35 3.59
CA SER A 4 -16.61 1.31 4.48
C SER A 4 -16.55 0.17 5.51
N VAL A 5 -16.01 -0.98 5.13
CA VAL A 5 -15.83 -2.12 6.06
C VAL A 5 -14.75 -1.81 7.10
N SER A 6 -13.62 -1.22 6.69
CA SER A 6 -12.57 -0.80 7.62
C SER A 6 -13.11 0.21 8.64
N LEU A 7 -13.83 1.24 8.19
CA LEU A 7 -14.44 2.24 9.07
C LEU A 7 -15.49 1.65 10.01
N GLY A 8 -16.32 0.72 9.53
CA GLY A 8 -17.34 0.05 10.34
C GLY A 8 -16.76 -0.79 11.49
N LEU A 9 -15.48 -1.15 11.40
CA LEU A 9 -14.73 -1.86 12.44
C LEU A 9 -13.77 -0.95 13.22
N GLY A 10 -13.86 0.37 13.04
CA GLY A 10 -12.99 1.35 13.72
C GLY A 10 -11.56 1.42 13.17
N GLY A 11 -11.30 0.90 11.97
CA GLY A 11 -10.00 0.99 11.30
C GLY A 11 -9.83 2.26 10.46
N ASP A 12 -8.65 2.43 9.88
CA ASP A 12 -8.20 3.68 9.26
C ASP A 12 -8.89 4.05 7.93
N GLY A 13 -9.65 3.13 7.32
CA GLY A 13 -10.47 3.46 6.16
C GLY A 13 -9.69 3.83 4.89
N LEU A 14 -8.42 3.41 4.76
CA LEU A 14 -7.55 3.81 3.64
C LEU A 14 -8.17 3.57 2.24
N GLY A 15 -8.91 2.46 2.11
CA GLY A 15 -9.63 2.11 0.89
C GLY A 15 -8.73 1.53 -0.21
N THR A 16 -9.34 1.16 -1.34
CA THR A 16 -8.64 0.46 -2.44
C THR A 16 -7.61 1.35 -3.14
N ALA A 17 -7.91 2.65 -3.27
CA ALA A 17 -7.08 3.61 -3.99
C ALA A 17 -6.26 4.52 -3.05
N TRP A 18 -5.82 3.97 -1.91
CA TRP A 18 -5.01 4.68 -0.91
C TRP A 18 -3.66 5.19 -1.44
N GLY A 19 -3.17 4.61 -2.54
CA GLY A 19 -2.09 5.17 -3.34
C GLY A 19 -0.68 4.69 -2.95
N LEU A 20 0.23 4.76 -3.93
CA LEU A 20 1.60 4.28 -3.81
C LEU A 20 2.43 5.11 -2.81
N GLN A 21 2.20 6.42 -2.77
CA GLN A 21 2.94 7.32 -1.88
C GLN A 21 2.69 6.97 -0.42
N LEU A 22 1.43 6.75 -0.03
CA LEU A 22 1.06 6.36 1.33
C LEU A 22 1.53 4.94 1.65
N ALA A 23 1.44 4.02 0.70
CA ALA A 23 1.99 2.67 0.87
C ALA A 23 3.50 2.71 1.16
N THR A 24 4.24 3.55 0.43
CA THR A 24 5.69 3.68 0.59
C THR A 24 6.05 4.32 1.95
N SER A 25 5.33 5.36 2.37
CA SER A 25 5.58 5.97 3.67
C SER A 25 5.30 5.02 4.83
N MET A 26 4.18 4.28 4.78
CA MET A 26 3.85 3.30 5.83
C MET A 26 4.87 2.15 5.91
N LEU A 27 5.48 1.74 4.79
CA LEU A 27 6.57 0.77 4.78
C LEU A 27 7.84 1.34 5.43
N HIS A 28 8.17 2.61 5.18
CA HIS A 28 9.27 3.27 5.86
C HIS A 28 9.01 3.43 7.36
N ASP A 29 7.80 3.81 7.77
CA ASP A 29 7.40 3.92 9.18
C ASP A 29 7.49 2.56 9.89
N ALA A 30 7.24 1.46 9.16
CA ALA A 30 7.42 0.08 9.65
C ALA A 30 8.90 -0.37 9.72
N GLY A 31 9.85 0.47 9.29
CA GLY A 31 11.28 0.23 9.39
C GLY A 31 11.91 -0.46 8.17
N PHE A 32 11.27 -0.47 7.01
CA PHE A 32 11.90 -0.92 5.77
C PHE A 32 12.74 0.21 5.16
N GLY A 33 14.05 -0.02 5.01
CA GLY A 33 15.00 0.98 4.49
C GLY A 33 15.10 1.02 2.97
N ASP A 34 14.94 -0.13 2.30
CA ASP A 34 14.91 -0.24 0.82
C ASP A 34 13.51 -0.69 0.40
N VAL A 35 12.76 0.20 -0.24
CA VAL A 35 11.43 -0.04 -0.80
C VAL A 35 11.46 0.29 -2.29
N ARG A 36 11.19 -0.69 -3.15
CA ARG A 36 11.19 -0.52 -4.61
C ARG A 36 9.90 -1.01 -5.24
N LYS A 37 9.36 -0.21 -6.16
CA LYS A 37 8.27 -0.63 -7.05
C LYS A 37 8.82 -1.47 -8.19
N ILE A 38 8.12 -2.55 -8.50
CA ILE A 38 8.34 -3.38 -9.69
C ILE A 38 7.16 -3.14 -10.62
N ASP A 39 7.44 -2.69 -11.85
CA ASP A 39 6.43 -2.53 -12.89
C ASP A 39 6.18 -3.85 -13.61
N VAL A 40 4.92 -4.28 -13.64
CA VAL A 40 4.48 -5.50 -14.31
C VAL A 40 3.46 -5.11 -15.39
N ALA A 41 3.90 -5.09 -16.65
CA ALA A 41 3.05 -4.62 -17.77
C ALA A 41 1.75 -5.41 -17.93
N ALA A 42 1.73 -6.69 -17.52
CA ALA A 42 0.55 -7.55 -17.58
C ALA A 42 -0.49 -7.23 -16.48
N ASP A 43 -0.12 -6.45 -15.44
CA ASP A 43 -1.00 -6.09 -14.34
C ASP A 43 -0.82 -4.61 -13.95
N PRO A 44 -1.42 -3.68 -14.70
CA PRO A 44 -1.26 -2.24 -14.47
C PRO A 44 -2.06 -1.73 -13.27
N VAL A 45 -2.94 -2.54 -12.67
CA VAL A 45 -3.82 -2.11 -11.57
C VAL A 45 -3.12 -2.27 -10.22
N ASN A 46 -2.20 -3.24 -10.11
CA ASN A 46 -1.47 -3.53 -8.89
C ASN A 46 -0.09 -2.86 -8.85
N ALA A 47 0.31 -2.39 -7.68
CA ALA A 47 1.68 -1.98 -7.39
C ALA A 47 2.41 -3.09 -6.64
N TYR A 48 3.45 -3.65 -7.25
CA TYR A 48 4.31 -4.64 -6.60
C TYR A 48 5.44 -3.93 -5.87
N LEU A 49 5.48 -4.05 -4.54
CA LEU A 49 6.51 -3.43 -3.69
C LEU A 49 7.42 -4.49 -3.10
N ALA A 50 8.71 -4.42 -3.42
CA ALA A 50 9.74 -5.25 -2.80
C ALA A 50 10.46 -4.45 -1.71
N CYS A 51 10.48 -4.99 -0.49
CA CYS A 51 11.01 -4.31 0.70
C CYS A 51 12.12 -5.12 1.36
N ARG A 52 13.19 -4.46 1.79
CA ARG A 52 14.30 -5.04 2.57
C ARG A 52 14.56 -4.22 3.84
N LYS A 53 14.86 -4.92 4.93
CA LYS A 53 15.37 -4.36 6.19
C LYS A 53 16.88 -4.30 6.18
#